data_AF-W7KR99-F1
#
_entry.id   AF-W7KR99-F1
#
_cell.length_a   1.000
_cell.length_b   1.000
_cell.length_c   1.000
_cell.angle_alpha   90.00
_cell.angle_beta   90.00
_cell.angle_gamma   90.00
#
_symmetry.space_group_name_H-M   'P 1'
#
loop_
_entity.id
_entity.type
_entity.pdbx_description
1 polymer ?
#
loop_
_entity_poly.entity_id
_entity_poly.type
_entity_poly.pdbx_seq_one_letter_code
_entity_poly.pdbx_strand_id
1 'polypeptide(L)'
;MNHLRIYFAGIISALILSMLWLPNASAVDQRIVDNNRNGLDDNWERRYNLKSGKETELEDPDKDGLSNFFEYQLNLSPITNDTDKNKVADGFEDFDNDGLYNLAEVKMGHNPKVPHMDKNKVLHVSDLIDQPLAKNNRDMTELLQKALKLGAGKIVVLPHGSSFKISGLKIPDNTIVVGYGSKIYNDKTHQTLLTIGSGVKLYGIELQGAGNKKADSKGIGIRVKGADVKGYAKNIIIEDVIIHNMGFYGILAEFADDVKISNAAIHDIGFAGVGGLSVKNMHIDNSHIKGISPGSKGNAYGVFYSRKGAESSLKTHPRSADSSVTNSIIEDIPLWEALDTHGGENIVFNNNTIRNAKVGIAFVNATGKGGNELFGSQKCTAKSNRIEGIGKGYGIVVAGSSSDNSRGCIIEGNQLTKAGQQGNSISGAIQASYSRDLVIKNNTLVHSYANGIHLYTHNQEFSIVGNKVEDVQDNVYKVPSAIAFRSGHNSGTISGNTLLRKNGKLNAYVSLRGINISTQERMDLVIGKNSNNFVLPVAGGAGKHVKYILK
;
A
#
# COMPACT_ATOMS: atom_id res chain seq x y z
N MET A 1 19.21 22.01 92.67
CA MET A 1 19.09 20.80 93.51
C MET A 1 18.08 19.86 92.86
N ASN A 2 18.59 18.75 92.30
CA ASN A 2 18.03 17.40 92.06
C ASN A 2 16.50 17.21 92.01
N HIS A 3 15.94 16.86 90.83
CA HIS A 3 15.51 15.50 90.36
C HIS A 3 13.99 15.30 90.59
N LEU A 4 13.13 14.72 89.74
CA LEU A 4 13.19 13.97 88.46
C LEU A 4 11.74 13.88 87.89
N ARG A 5 11.61 13.69 86.57
CA ARG A 5 10.39 13.53 85.71
C ARG A 5 9.64 12.18 85.97
N ILE A 6 8.44 11.80 85.47
CA ILE A 6 7.95 11.62 84.07
C ILE A 6 6.42 11.26 84.01
N TYR A 7 5.69 11.99 83.15
CA TYR A 7 4.59 11.74 82.16
C TYR A 7 3.60 10.52 82.13
N PHE A 8 2.29 10.88 81.94
CA PHE A 8 1.21 10.42 80.99
C PHE A 8 0.69 8.95 81.02
N ALA A 9 -0.54 8.60 80.61
CA ALA A 9 -1.88 9.18 80.36
C ALA A 9 -2.82 7.98 80.04
N GLY A 10 -4.07 7.94 80.52
CA GLY A 10 -5.27 8.16 79.69
C GLY A 10 -5.73 6.89 78.92
N ILE A 11 -6.73 6.09 79.31
CA ILE A 11 -8.20 6.31 79.39
C ILE A 11 -8.96 5.55 78.25
N ILE A 12 -10.03 4.86 78.67
CA ILE A 12 -11.25 4.38 77.98
C ILE A 12 -11.33 2.96 77.40
N SER A 13 -12.18 2.19 78.09
CA SER A 13 -12.84 0.93 77.83
C SER A 13 -13.87 0.97 76.68
N ALA A 14 -14.11 -0.15 75.99
CA ALA A 14 -15.46 -0.74 75.82
C ALA A 14 -15.51 -1.90 74.81
N LEU A 15 -16.17 -2.98 75.26
CA LEU A 15 -16.94 -3.99 74.53
C LEU A 15 -16.27 -4.85 73.43
N ILE A 16 -16.12 -6.14 73.77
CA ILE A 16 -15.97 -7.25 72.85
C ILE A 16 -17.23 -8.13 72.92
N LEU A 17 -17.58 -8.70 71.77
CA LEU A 17 -18.29 -9.97 71.53
C LEU A 17 -19.74 -9.87 70.99
N SER A 18 -19.85 -9.65 69.68
CA SER A 18 -20.82 -10.39 68.86
C SER A 18 -20.11 -10.90 67.61
N MET A 19 -20.02 -12.23 67.54
CA MET A 19 -19.35 -12.99 66.49
C MET A 19 -20.35 -13.14 65.34
N LEU A 20 -20.26 -12.26 64.34
CA LEU A 20 -20.95 -12.44 63.07
C LEU A 20 -19.95 -12.96 62.04
N TRP A 21 -20.22 -14.19 61.65
CA TRP A 21 -19.57 -14.95 60.59
C TRP A 21 -19.79 -14.21 59.26
N LEU A 22 -18.82 -13.41 58.84
CA LEU A 22 -18.70 -13.05 57.43
C LEU A 22 -18.00 -14.23 56.75
N PRO A 23 -18.63 -14.93 55.79
CA PRO A 23 -17.86 -15.78 54.92
C PRO A 23 -16.85 -14.85 54.24
N ASN A 24 -15.56 -15.15 54.42
CA ASN A 24 -14.53 -14.65 53.52
C ASN A 24 -15.03 -14.95 52.11
N ALA A 25 -15.44 -13.93 51.37
CA ALA A 25 -15.41 -13.99 49.93
C ALA A 25 -13.93 -14.15 49.60
N SER A 26 -13.49 -15.40 49.50
CA SER A 26 -12.25 -15.74 48.85
C SER A 26 -12.28 -15.00 47.52
N ALA A 27 -11.37 -14.04 47.34
CA ALA A 27 -11.00 -13.62 46.01
C ALA A 27 -10.71 -14.91 45.25
N VAL A 28 -11.60 -15.26 44.33
CA VAL A 28 -11.33 -16.33 43.37
C VAL A 28 -10.12 -15.81 42.62
N ASP A 29 -8.95 -16.34 42.94
CA ASP A 29 -7.78 -16.24 42.09
C ASP A 29 -8.20 -16.87 40.77
N GLN A 30 -8.74 -16.04 39.86
CA GLN A 30 -9.07 -16.46 38.51
C GLN A 30 -7.74 -16.77 37.86
N ARG A 31 -7.34 -18.03 37.96
CA ARG A 31 -6.17 -18.56 37.32
C ARG A 31 -6.34 -18.32 35.82
N ILE A 32 -5.62 -17.34 35.30
CA ILE A 32 -5.53 -17.07 33.87
C ILE A 32 -4.97 -18.34 33.23
N VAL A 33 -5.79 -19.00 32.41
CA VAL A 33 -5.37 -20.18 31.64
C VAL A 33 -5.01 -19.68 30.26
N ASP A 34 -3.72 -19.64 29.92
CA ASP A 34 -3.24 -19.24 28.60
C ASP A 34 -2.37 -20.38 28.06
N ASN A 35 -2.99 -21.35 27.40
CA ASN A 35 -2.28 -22.56 26.97
C ASN A 35 -1.44 -22.33 25.72
N ASN A 36 -1.87 -21.42 24.83
CA ASN A 36 -1.19 -21.12 23.58
C ASN A 36 -0.14 -19.99 23.71
N ARG A 37 -0.06 -19.36 24.90
CA ARG A 37 0.87 -18.29 25.28
C ARG A 37 0.74 -17.06 24.38
N ASN A 38 -0.51 -16.69 24.08
CA ASN A 38 -0.87 -15.50 23.30
C ASN A 38 -1.34 -14.33 24.21
N GLY A 39 -1.15 -14.45 25.52
CA GLY A 39 -1.52 -13.39 26.47
C GLY A 39 -3.04 -13.21 26.66
N LEU A 40 -3.87 -14.09 26.09
CA LEU A 40 -5.31 -14.16 26.32
C LEU A 40 -5.65 -15.31 27.28
N ASP A 41 -6.66 -15.13 28.12
CA ASP A 41 -7.25 -16.24 28.88
C ASP A 41 -8.09 -17.12 27.93
N ASP A 42 -7.76 -18.40 27.81
CA ASP A 42 -8.50 -19.44 27.08
C ASP A 42 -10.01 -19.42 27.42
N ASN A 43 -10.39 -19.07 28.66
CA ASN A 43 -11.80 -18.95 29.05
C ASN A 43 -12.47 -17.71 28.45
N TRP A 44 -11.74 -16.61 28.29
CA TRP A 44 -12.20 -15.42 27.61
C TRP A 44 -12.33 -15.69 26.11
N GLU A 45 -11.33 -16.33 25.49
CA GLU A 45 -11.41 -16.76 24.08
C GLU A 45 -12.65 -17.65 23.85
N ARG A 46 -12.90 -18.61 24.74
CA ARG A 46 -14.06 -19.51 24.67
C ARG A 46 -15.38 -18.77 24.87
N ARG A 47 -15.43 -17.77 25.75
CA ARG A 47 -16.63 -16.94 25.97
C ARG A 47 -17.06 -16.23 24.69
N TYR A 48 -16.11 -15.72 23.91
CA TYR A 48 -16.36 -15.00 22.67
C TYR A 48 -16.30 -15.87 21.41
N ASN A 49 -16.15 -17.19 21.57
CA ASN A 49 -16.05 -18.15 20.48
C ASN A 49 -14.92 -17.82 19.49
N LEU A 50 -13.80 -17.32 20.01
CA LEU A 50 -12.58 -17.05 19.25
C LEU A 50 -11.80 -18.34 19.00
N LYS A 51 -10.90 -18.32 18.01
CA LYS A 51 -9.98 -19.43 17.78
C LYS A 51 -8.97 -19.48 18.92
N SER A 52 -8.55 -20.66 19.37
CA SER A 52 -7.53 -20.81 20.43
C SER A 52 -6.09 -20.84 19.90
N GLY A 53 -5.79 -20.07 18.85
CA GLY A 53 -4.48 -20.05 18.19
C GLY A 53 -3.56 -18.95 18.71
N LYS A 54 -2.25 -19.11 18.51
CA LYS A 54 -1.28 -18.08 18.91
C LYS A 54 -1.53 -16.73 18.24
N GLU A 55 -1.95 -16.74 16.98
CA GLU A 55 -2.24 -15.51 16.21
C GLU A 55 -3.56 -14.83 16.63
N THR A 56 -4.39 -15.47 17.46
CA THR A 56 -5.68 -14.91 17.88
C THR A 56 -5.52 -13.56 18.57
N GLU A 57 -4.44 -13.34 19.33
CA GLU A 57 -4.14 -12.07 20.01
C GLU A 57 -4.08 -10.86 19.05
N LEU A 58 -3.75 -11.12 17.77
CA LEU A 58 -3.56 -10.11 16.73
C LEU A 58 -4.81 -9.92 15.85
N GLU A 59 -5.83 -10.78 15.98
CA GLU A 59 -7.07 -10.65 15.22
C GLU A 59 -7.92 -9.49 15.78
N ASP A 60 -8.71 -8.85 14.90
CA ASP A 60 -9.69 -7.79 15.19
C ASP A 60 -11.01 -8.20 14.50
N PRO A 61 -11.85 -9.03 15.15
CA PRO A 61 -13.02 -9.64 14.52
C PRO A 61 -14.16 -8.65 14.21
N ASP A 62 -14.34 -7.62 15.03
CA ASP A 62 -15.41 -6.62 14.92
C ASP A 62 -14.99 -5.32 14.21
N LYS A 63 -13.69 -5.13 13.99
CA LYS A 63 -13.10 -4.14 13.09
C LYS A 63 -13.23 -2.71 13.58
N ASP A 64 -13.09 -2.49 14.88
CA ASP A 64 -12.92 -1.15 15.44
C ASP A 64 -11.46 -0.69 15.50
N GLY A 65 -10.51 -1.58 15.20
CA GLY A 65 -9.07 -1.33 15.16
C GLY A 65 -8.31 -1.81 16.39
N LEU A 66 -8.96 -2.31 17.44
CA LEU A 66 -8.32 -2.95 18.57
C LEU A 66 -8.17 -4.45 18.32
N SER A 67 -6.99 -5.00 18.58
CA SER A 67 -6.81 -6.45 18.52
C SER A 67 -7.39 -7.11 19.77
N ASN A 68 -7.70 -8.40 19.68
CA ASN A 68 -8.17 -9.22 20.80
C ASN A 68 -7.32 -9.06 22.07
N PHE A 69 -6.01 -8.84 21.93
CA PHE A 69 -5.12 -8.53 23.04
C PHE A 69 -5.51 -7.25 23.79
N PHE A 70 -5.75 -6.15 23.07
CA PHE A 70 -6.15 -4.89 23.67
C PHE A 70 -7.59 -4.94 24.19
N GLU A 71 -8.50 -5.59 23.46
CA GLU A 71 -9.86 -5.88 23.91
C GLU A 71 -9.88 -6.62 25.25
N TYR A 72 -9.12 -7.72 25.36
CA TYR A 72 -8.98 -8.49 26.60
C TYR A 72 -8.40 -7.64 27.72
N GLN A 73 -7.38 -6.84 27.43
CA GLN A 73 -6.83 -5.93 28.41
C GLN A 73 -7.92 -4.95 28.89
N LEU A 74 -8.55 -4.20 28.00
CA LEU A 74 -9.51 -3.15 28.35
C LEU A 74 -10.84 -3.69 28.87
N ASN A 75 -11.02 -5.03 28.91
CA ASN A 75 -12.26 -5.69 29.28
C ASN A 75 -13.44 -5.27 28.38
N LEU A 76 -13.11 -5.12 27.09
CA LEU A 76 -14.02 -4.85 25.99
C LEU A 76 -14.40 -6.16 25.30
N SER A 77 -15.34 -6.10 24.37
CA SER A 77 -15.92 -7.26 23.71
C SER A 77 -15.40 -7.37 22.26
N PRO A 78 -14.59 -8.40 21.94
CA PRO A 78 -13.88 -8.56 20.66
C PRO A 78 -14.78 -8.93 19.46
N ILE A 79 -16.09 -8.90 19.66
CA ILE A 79 -17.10 -9.24 18.66
C ILE A 79 -18.16 -8.13 18.53
N THR A 80 -17.96 -7.01 19.23
CA THR A 80 -18.83 -5.84 19.20
C THR A 80 -17.96 -4.59 19.18
N ASN A 81 -17.95 -3.92 18.04
CA ASN A 81 -17.17 -2.70 17.83
C ASN A 81 -17.52 -1.50 18.75
N ASP A 82 -18.50 -1.64 19.63
CA ASP A 82 -19.05 -0.63 20.53
C ASP A 82 -19.65 -1.40 21.73
N THR A 83 -18.78 -1.72 22.70
CA THR A 83 -19.09 -2.61 23.83
C THR A 83 -20.17 -2.01 24.73
N ASP A 84 -20.13 -0.69 24.96
CA ASP A 84 -21.04 0.02 25.86
C ASP A 84 -22.29 0.57 25.17
N LYS A 85 -22.33 0.53 23.83
CA LYS A 85 -23.42 0.98 22.93
C LYS A 85 -23.62 2.49 22.94
N ASN A 86 -22.56 3.27 23.16
CA ASN A 86 -22.62 4.73 23.16
C ASN A 86 -22.49 5.37 21.77
N LYS A 87 -22.33 4.56 20.71
CA LYS A 87 -22.14 4.95 19.29
C LYS A 87 -20.75 5.49 18.95
N VAL A 88 -19.79 5.35 19.84
CA VAL A 88 -18.36 5.51 19.58
C VAL A 88 -17.79 4.10 19.54
N ALA A 89 -16.94 3.83 18.57
CA ALA A 89 -16.31 2.51 18.51
C ALA A 89 -15.27 2.40 19.63
N ASP A 90 -15.05 1.21 20.19
CA ASP A 90 -14.16 0.97 21.32
C ASP A 90 -12.73 1.50 21.07
N GLY A 91 -12.21 1.32 19.85
CA GLY A 91 -10.92 1.91 19.45
C GLY A 91 -10.88 3.45 19.44
N PHE A 92 -12.02 4.12 19.35
CA PHE A 92 -12.14 5.58 19.33
C PHE A 92 -12.56 6.16 20.68
N GLU A 93 -12.72 5.32 21.71
CA GLU A 93 -12.91 5.76 23.09
C GLU A 93 -11.59 6.16 23.74
N ASP A 94 -11.68 6.79 24.91
CA ASP A 94 -10.57 7.23 25.77
C ASP A 94 -10.73 6.51 27.11
N PHE A 95 -10.21 5.28 27.19
CA PHE A 95 -10.49 4.37 28.31
C PHE A 95 -9.98 4.92 29.65
N ASP A 96 -8.82 5.58 29.65
CA ASP A 96 -8.18 6.08 30.86
C ASP A 96 -8.40 7.58 31.14
N ASN A 97 -9.13 8.26 30.25
CA ASN A 97 -9.54 9.66 30.34
C ASN A 97 -8.36 10.65 30.33
N ASP A 98 -7.30 10.34 29.58
CA ASP A 98 -6.15 11.23 29.37
C ASP A 98 -6.29 12.14 28.14
N GLY A 99 -7.30 11.87 27.31
CA GLY A 99 -7.67 12.63 26.12
C GLY A 99 -7.13 12.07 24.80
N LEU A 100 -6.48 10.90 24.79
CA LEU A 100 -6.13 10.16 23.58
C LEU A 100 -7.11 9.01 23.33
N TYR A 101 -7.29 8.65 22.06
CA TYR A 101 -8.11 7.49 21.71
C TYR A 101 -7.31 6.20 21.92
N ASN A 102 -7.97 5.13 22.39
CA ASN A 102 -7.38 3.81 22.64
C ASN A 102 -6.53 3.34 21.44
N LEU A 103 -7.09 3.42 20.22
CA LEU A 103 -6.39 3.05 19.00
C LEU A 103 -5.17 3.93 18.74
N ALA A 104 -5.27 5.24 18.98
CA ALA A 104 -4.16 6.16 18.77
C ALA A 104 -2.99 5.85 19.72
N GLU A 105 -3.29 5.52 20.97
CA GLU A 105 -2.29 5.09 21.94
C GLU A 105 -1.61 3.79 21.50
N VAL A 106 -2.39 2.79 21.10
CA VAL A 106 -1.86 1.52 20.58
C VAL A 106 -0.90 1.76 19.41
N LYS A 107 -1.29 2.59 18.44
CA LYS A 107 -0.45 2.92 17.27
C LYS A 107 0.82 3.67 17.64
N MET A 108 0.80 4.44 18.74
CA MET A 108 1.96 5.15 19.25
C MET A 108 2.82 4.30 20.21
N GLY A 109 2.38 3.08 20.54
CA GLY A 109 3.05 2.17 21.47
C GLY A 109 2.83 2.56 22.95
N HIS A 110 1.74 3.26 23.24
CA HIS A 110 1.28 3.58 24.58
C HIS A 110 0.30 2.51 25.09
N ASN A 111 0.00 2.55 26.39
CA ASN A 111 -0.90 1.59 27.04
C ASN A 111 -2.22 2.30 27.36
N PRO A 112 -3.35 1.94 26.71
CA PRO A 112 -4.62 2.65 26.89
C PRO A 112 -5.26 2.54 28.28
N LYS A 113 -4.65 1.79 29.20
CA LYS A 113 -5.06 1.72 30.61
C LYS A 113 -4.36 2.72 31.51
N VAL A 114 -3.29 3.34 31.03
CA VAL A 114 -2.34 4.06 31.87
C VAL A 114 -2.24 5.51 31.37
N PRO A 115 -2.86 6.46 32.10
CA PRO A 115 -2.92 7.84 31.67
C PRO A 115 -1.54 8.38 31.31
N HIS A 116 -1.38 8.88 30.09
CA HIS A 116 -0.13 9.36 29.55
C HIS A 116 0.24 10.71 30.18
N MET A 117 0.92 10.64 31.32
CA MET A 117 1.23 11.68 32.31
C MET A 117 1.98 12.98 31.86
N ASP A 118 1.69 13.60 30.72
CA ASP A 118 1.99 15.03 30.48
C ASP A 118 0.95 15.69 29.56
N LYS A 119 -0.12 16.23 30.16
CA LYS A 119 -1.17 16.99 29.47
C LYS A 119 -0.65 18.15 28.63
N ASN A 120 0.58 18.64 28.86
CA ASN A 120 1.15 19.71 28.03
C ASN A 120 1.60 19.25 26.64
N LYS A 121 1.66 17.94 26.39
CA LYS A 121 2.06 17.34 25.10
C LYS A 121 0.86 17.00 24.21
N VAL A 122 -0.36 17.16 24.69
CA VAL A 122 -1.59 16.93 23.93
C VAL A 122 -2.34 18.25 23.80
N LEU A 123 -2.84 18.52 22.60
CA LEU A 123 -3.75 19.63 22.33
C LEU A 123 -5.04 19.05 21.78
N HIS A 124 -6.15 19.21 22.50
CA HIS A 124 -7.46 18.87 22.00
C HIS A 124 -8.01 20.06 21.23
N VAL A 125 -8.41 19.83 19.98
CA VAL A 125 -9.02 20.89 19.17
C VAL A 125 -10.37 21.33 19.76
N SER A 126 -11.05 20.46 20.51
CA SER A 126 -12.26 20.78 21.26
C SER A 126 -12.09 21.90 22.28
N ASP A 127 -10.89 22.08 22.84
CA ASP A 127 -10.60 23.14 23.83
C ASP A 127 -10.59 24.54 23.18
N LEU A 128 -10.50 24.59 21.85
CA LEU A 128 -10.45 25.82 21.05
C LEU A 128 -11.67 25.99 20.14
N ILE A 129 -12.32 24.90 19.78
CA ILE A 129 -13.43 24.84 18.82
C ILE A 129 -14.53 23.94 19.38
N ASP A 130 -15.56 24.55 19.99
CA ASP A 130 -16.71 23.78 20.49
C ASP A 130 -17.49 23.10 19.35
N GLN A 131 -18.03 21.91 19.62
CA GLN A 131 -18.82 21.07 18.69
C GLN A 131 -19.89 21.82 17.85
N PRO A 132 -20.66 22.79 18.40
CA PRO A 132 -21.64 23.54 17.61
C PRO A 132 -21.02 24.41 16.51
N LEU A 133 -19.78 24.86 16.68
CA LEU A 133 -19.07 25.66 15.67
C LEU A 133 -18.64 24.81 14.48
N ALA A 134 -18.24 23.55 14.71
CA ALA A 134 -17.77 22.64 13.66
C ALA A 134 -18.87 22.19 12.68
N LYS A 135 -20.14 22.19 13.09
CA LYS A 135 -21.25 21.61 12.29
C LYS A 135 -21.96 22.58 11.32
N ASN A 136 -21.56 23.85 11.24
CA ASN A 136 -22.28 24.88 10.48
C ASN A 136 -21.79 25.12 9.03
N ASN A 137 -21.05 24.20 8.42
CA ASN A 137 -20.49 24.33 7.06
C ASN A 137 -19.66 25.62 6.83
N ARG A 138 -19.24 26.27 7.92
CA ARG A 138 -18.41 27.46 7.94
C ARG A 138 -16.96 27.07 7.66
N ASP A 139 -16.23 27.96 7.00
CA ASP A 139 -14.79 27.79 6.83
C ASP A 139 -14.08 27.85 8.20
N MET A 140 -13.41 26.75 8.56
CA MET A 140 -12.68 26.54 9.81
C MET A 140 -11.18 26.73 9.65
N THR A 141 -10.70 27.17 8.48
CA THR A 141 -9.27 27.21 8.15
C THR A 141 -8.46 27.97 9.19
N GLU A 142 -8.85 29.20 9.52
CA GLU A 142 -8.09 30.04 10.44
C GLU A 142 -8.02 29.44 11.85
N LEU A 143 -9.15 28.93 12.36
CA LEU A 143 -9.26 28.35 13.70
C LEU A 143 -8.47 27.04 13.79
N LEU A 144 -8.63 26.14 12.82
CA LEU A 144 -7.93 24.87 12.82
C LEU A 144 -6.43 25.06 12.56
N GLN A 145 -6.05 26.02 11.72
CA GLN A 145 -4.64 26.38 11.53
C GLN A 145 -4.01 26.98 12.81
N LYS A 146 -4.78 27.74 13.59
CA LYS A 146 -4.34 28.23 14.91
C LYS A 146 -4.13 27.08 15.89
N ALA A 147 -5.06 26.13 15.96
CA ALA A 147 -4.93 24.94 16.81
C ALA A 147 -3.68 24.12 16.45
N LEU A 148 -3.46 23.86 15.16
CA LEU A 148 -2.25 23.19 14.67
C LEU A 148 -0.96 23.93 15.05
N LYS A 149 -0.96 25.28 15.01
CA LYS A 149 0.21 26.08 15.43
C LYS A 149 0.48 25.98 16.93
N LEU A 150 -0.56 25.98 17.75
CA LEU A 150 -0.44 25.80 19.20
C LEU A 150 0.03 24.38 19.57
N GLY A 151 -0.34 23.40 18.75
CA GLY A 151 0.07 22.01 18.86
C GLY A 151 1.36 21.65 18.12
N ALA A 152 2.14 22.63 17.65
CA ALA A 152 3.37 22.35 16.92
C ALA A 152 4.34 21.52 17.78
N GLY A 153 4.80 20.39 17.24
CA GLY A 153 5.70 19.46 17.94
C GLY A 153 5.01 18.59 19.00
N LYS A 154 3.67 18.61 19.06
CA LYS A 154 2.83 17.91 20.03
C LYS A 154 1.88 16.93 19.34
N ILE A 155 1.03 16.26 20.12
CA ILE A 155 -0.13 15.53 19.62
C ILE A 155 -1.31 16.51 19.52
N VAL A 156 -1.94 16.57 18.35
CA VAL A 156 -3.17 17.34 18.10
C VAL A 156 -4.30 16.37 17.86
N VAL A 157 -5.30 16.39 18.74
CA VAL A 157 -6.45 15.47 18.68
C VAL A 157 -7.66 16.21 18.10
N LEU A 158 -8.17 15.72 16.98
CA LEU A 158 -9.42 16.17 16.39
C LEU A 158 -10.59 15.46 17.07
N PRO A 159 -11.71 16.15 17.40
CA PRO A 159 -12.81 15.55 18.14
C PRO A 159 -13.58 14.55 17.28
N HIS A 160 -13.90 13.37 17.82
CA HIS A 160 -14.71 12.36 17.14
C HIS A 160 -16.05 12.95 16.62
N GLY A 161 -16.45 12.53 15.42
CA GLY A 161 -17.68 12.99 14.75
C GLY A 161 -17.63 14.44 14.26
N SER A 162 -16.46 15.09 14.28
CA SER A 162 -16.28 16.45 13.76
C SER A 162 -16.05 16.47 12.25
N SER A 163 -16.42 17.58 11.62
CA SER A 163 -16.19 17.81 10.19
C SER A 163 -15.76 19.26 9.96
N PHE A 164 -14.56 19.46 9.42
CA PHE A 164 -13.97 20.78 9.24
C PHE A 164 -13.86 21.12 7.76
N LYS A 165 -14.66 22.10 7.32
CA LYS A 165 -14.50 22.68 5.99
C LYS A 165 -13.33 23.64 5.98
N ILE A 166 -12.37 23.47 5.07
CA ILE A 166 -11.16 24.32 5.01
C ILE A 166 -10.79 24.74 3.58
N SER A 167 -9.91 25.73 3.44
CA SER A 167 -9.30 26.22 2.19
C SER A 167 -7.85 25.73 1.99
N GLY A 168 -7.30 25.07 3.02
CA GLY A 168 -5.97 24.44 3.02
C GLY A 168 -5.29 24.60 4.38
N LEU A 169 -4.58 23.57 4.84
CA LEU A 169 -3.85 23.58 6.11
C LEU A 169 -2.39 23.20 5.91
N LYS A 170 -1.51 23.83 6.68
CA LYS A 170 -0.13 23.40 6.86
C LYS A 170 0.04 22.82 8.25
N ILE A 171 0.42 21.55 8.33
CA ILE A 171 0.73 20.90 9.61
C ILE A 171 2.19 21.24 9.94
N PRO A 172 2.48 21.77 11.14
CA PRO A 172 3.86 22.03 11.56
C PRO A 172 4.67 20.73 11.63
N ASP A 173 5.96 20.83 11.32
CA ASP A 173 6.89 19.68 11.43
C ASP A 173 6.88 19.09 12.85
N ASN A 174 7.18 17.80 12.95
CA ASN A 174 7.20 17.01 14.19
C ASN A 174 5.87 16.96 14.95
N THR A 175 4.75 17.27 14.28
CA THR A 175 3.42 17.23 14.89
C THR A 175 2.72 15.93 14.57
N ILE A 176 2.09 15.32 15.58
CA ILE A 176 1.22 14.17 15.42
C ILE A 176 -0.22 14.68 15.36
N VAL A 177 -1.01 14.26 14.36
CA VAL A 177 -2.43 14.57 14.29
C VAL A 177 -3.23 13.27 14.34
N VAL A 178 -4.10 13.17 15.33
CA VAL A 178 -5.02 12.06 15.54
C VAL A 178 -6.42 12.55 15.22
N GLY A 179 -7.14 11.87 14.34
CA GLY A 179 -8.50 12.28 14.00
C GLY A 179 -9.41 11.15 13.57
N TYR A 180 -9.35 10.03 14.26
CA TYR A 180 -10.31 8.94 14.11
C TYR A 180 -11.77 9.46 14.22
N GLY A 181 -12.58 9.13 13.21
CA GLY A 181 -13.96 9.63 13.06
C GLY A 181 -14.08 11.13 12.76
N SER A 182 -12.98 11.84 12.49
CA SER A 182 -12.96 13.25 12.11
C SER A 182 -12.73 13.42 10.62
N LYS A 183 -13.40 14.42 10.03
CA LYS A 183 -13.27 14.74 8.60
C LYS A 183 -12.73 16.14 8.36
N ILE A 184 -11.81 16.26 7.41
CA ILE A 184 -11.37 17.55 6.85
C ILE A 184 -11.76 17.58 5.37
N TYR A 185 -12.46 18.64 4.93
CA TYR A 185 -13.03 18.64 3.59
C TYR A 185 -13.05 20.00 2.88
N ASN A 186 -13.09 19.95 1.55
CA ASN A 186 -13.61 21.02 0.72
C ASN A 186 -14.28 20.40 -0.51
N ASP A 187 -15.62 20.36 -0.48
CA ASP A 187 -16.44 19.70 -1.49
C ASP A 187 -16.85 20.64 -2.65
N LYS A 188 -16.36 21.89 -2.66
CA LYS A 188 -16.73 22.91 -3.67
C LYS A 188 -15.57 23.31 -4.58
N THR A 189 -14.36 23.39 -4.03
CA THR A 189 -13.18 23.92 -4.73
C THR A 189 -12.06 22.88 -4.75
N HIS A 190 -11.52 22.57 -5.92
CA HIS A 190 -10.30 21.77 -6.01
C HIS A 190 -9.12 22.56 -5.46
N GLN A 191 -8.49 22.03 -4.44
CA GLN A 191 -7.36 22.62 -3.74
C GLN A 191 -6.62 21.55 -2.95
N THR A 192 -5.47 21.92 -2.38
CA THR A 192 -4.73 21.03 -1.48
C THR A 192 -5.30 21.15 -0.08
N LEU A 193 -5.69 20.03 0.54
CA LEU A 193 -6.23 20.06 1.89
C LEU A 193 -5.12 20.12 2.93
N LEU A 194 -4.16 19.20 2.90
CA LEU A 194 -3.05 19.17 3.86
C LEU A 194 -1.69 19.32 3.15
N THR A 195 -0.83 20.18 3.70
CA THR A 195 0.59 20.23 3.36
C THR A 195 1.40 19.87 4.60
N ILE A 196 2.28 18.89 4.47
CA ILE A 196 3.09 18.34 5.58
C ILE A 196 4.58 18.30 5.24
N GLY A 197 5.41 18.40 6.28
CA GLY A 197 6.86 18.34 6.21
C GLY A 197 7.42 17.25 7.13
N SER A 198 8.62 17.46 7.66
CA SER A 198 9.35 16.42 8.40
C SER A 198 8.72 16.09 9.75
N GLY A 199 8.77 14.83 10.15
CA GLY A 199 8.33 14.35 11.46
C GLY A 199 6.81 14.33 11.67
N VAL A 200 6.02 14.68 10.65
CA VAL A 200 4.55 14.69 10.75
C VAL A 200 4.01 13.26 10.73
N LYS A 201 3.10 12.96 11.65
CA LYS A 201 2.38 11.68 11.69
C LYS A 201 0.88 11.95 11.68
N LEU A 202 0.12 11.26 10.84
CA LEU A 202 -1.33 11.39 10.70
C LEU A 202 -1.98 10.03 10.95
N TYR A 203 -3.00 10.01 11.81
CA TYR A 203 -3.74 8.81 12.20
C TYR A 203 -5.25 9.04 12.07
N GLY A 204 -5.92 8.21 11.28
CA GLY A 204 -7.39 8.05 11.34
C GLY A 204 -8.25 9.12 10.66
N ILE A 205 -7.66 10.06 9.92
CA ILE A 205 -8.37 11.23 9.39
C ILE A 205 -9.05 10.92 8.04
N GLU A 206 -10.30 11.35 7.87
CA GLU A 206 -10.98 11.38 6.57
C GLU A 206 -10.72 12.72 5.84
N LEU A 207 -10.34 12.64 4.56
CA LEU A 207 -10.10 13.77 3.67
C LEU A 207 -11.01 13.70 2.44
N GLN A 208 -11.87 14.72 2.28
CA GLN A 208 -12.83 14.79 1.17
C GLN A 208 -12.61 16.03 0.29
N GLY A 209 -12.41 15.82 -1.02
CA GLY A 209 -12.28 16.90 -2.00
C GLY A 209 -13.59 17.23 -2.73
N ALA A 210 -13.47 18.07 -3.77
CA ALA A 210 -14.60 18.55 -4.59
C ALA A 210 -15.10 17.56 -5.66
N GLY A 211 -14.60 16.32 -5.65
CA GLY A 211 -14.88 15.28 -6.64
C GLY A 211 -13.76 15.07 -7.65
N ASN A 212 -13.93 14.08 -8.51
CA ASN A 212 -12.99 13.67 -9.56
C ASN A 212 -13.59 13.73 -10.98
N LYS A 213 -14.68 14.47 -11.21
CA LYS A 213 -15.30 14.58 -12.55
C LYS A 213 -14.34 15.07 -13.65
N LYS A 214 -13.28 15.78 -13.25
CA LYS A 214 -12.16 16.20 -14.10
C LYS A 214 -10.86 16.04 -13.31
N ALA A 215 -9.76 15.80 -14.01
CA ALA A 215 -8.42 15.85 -13.43
C ALA A 215 -7.98 17.32 -13.23
N ASP A 216 -8.18 17.87 -12.04
CA ASP A 216 -7.83 19.25 -11.67
C ASP A 216 -6.65 19.28 -10.71
N SER A 217 -5.46 19.61 -11.23
CA SER A 217 -4.17 19.60 -10.52
C SER A 217 -4.11 20.32 -9.17
N LYS A 218 -5.07 21.19 -8.87
CA LYS A 218 -5.15 21.84 -7.54
C LYS A 218 -5.61 20.86 -6.46
N GLY A 219 -6.45 19.89 -6.81
CA GLY A 219 -7.06 18.93 -5.89
C GLY A 219 -6.09 17.88 -5.38
N ILE A 220 -5.53 18.10 -4.19
CA ILE A 220 -4.64 17.14 -3.51
C ILE A 220 -5.13 16.91 -2.09
N GLY A 221 -5.27 15.65 -1.68
CA GLY A 221 -5.55 15.32 -0.27
C GLY A 221 -4.39 15.73 0.63
N ILE A 222 -3.24 15.06 0.47
CA ILE A 222 -2.02 15.30 1.25
C ILE A 222 -0.86 15.61 0.31
N ARG A 223 -0.19 16.75 0.53
CA ARG A 223 1.08 17.08 -0.12
C ARG A 223 2.23 16.98 0.89
N VAL A 224 3.10 16.00 0.72
CA VAL A 224 4.39 15.92 1.40
C VAL A 224 5.41 16.69 0.58
N LYS A 225 6.04 17.71 1.18
CA LYS A 225 6.92 18.62 0.43
C LYS A 225 8.29 18.79 1.08
N GLY A 226 9.29 18.12 0.51
CA GLY A 226 10.69 18.49 0.67
C GLY A 226 11.05 19.70 -0.20
N ALA A 227 12.16 20.36 0.13
CA ALA A 227 12.67 21.50 -0.61
C ALA A 227 13.33 21.07 -1.92
N ASP A 228 14.31 20.16 -1.83
CA ASP A 228 15.15 19.67 -2.92
C ASP A 228 15.98 18.45 -2.47
N VAL A 229 17.00 18.09 -3.24
CA VAL A 229 17.93 16.97 -2.95
C VAL A 229 18.76 17.13 -1.67
N LYS A 230 18.86 18.33 -1.10
CA LYS A 230 19.54 18.60 0.18
C LYS A 230 18.55 18.71 1.34
N GLY A 231 17.29 19.04 1.06
CA GLY A 231 16.25 19.25 2.07
C GLY A 231 15.04 18.34 1.88
N TYR A 232 15.24 17.02 2.01
CA TYR A 232 14.13 16.07 1.99
C TYR A 232 13.19 16.27 3.19
N ALA A 233 11.88 16.12 2.99
CA ALA A 233 10.95 15.93 4.10
C ALA A 233 11.09 14.48 4.61
N LYS A 234 11.25 14.29 5.93
CA LYS A 234 11.61 12.98 6.49
C LYS A 234 10.71 12.47 7.60
N ASN A 235 10.73 11.16 7.84
CA ASN A 235 10.13 10.51 9.02
C ASN A 235 8.62 10.80 9.12
N ILE A 236 7.87 10.42 8.09
CA ILE A 236 6.45 10.72 7.96
C ILE A 236 5.64 9.43 8.06
N ILE A 237 4.54 9.49 8.81
CA ILE A 237 3.56 8.39 8.91
C ILE A 237 2.19 8.91 8.50
N ILE A 238 1.51 8.16 7.64
CA ILE A 238 0.12 8.41 7.22
C ILE A 238 -0.60 7.08 7.35
N GLU A 239 -1.38 6.91 8.41
CA GLU A 239 -1.95 5.62 8.78
C GLU A 239 -3.46 5.74 9.03
N ASP A 240 -4.20 4.70 8.62
CA ASP A 240 -5.65 4.58 8.80
C ASP A 240 -6.45 5.76 8.20
N VAL A 241 -5.93 6.39 7.14
CA VAL A 241 -6.58 7.54 6.50
C VAL A 241 -7.58 7.12 5.43
N ILE A 242 -8.65 7.89 5.30
CA ILE A 242 -9.60 7.77 4.18
C ILE A 242 -9.43 9.02 3.31
N ILE A 243 -9.14 8.87 2.02
CA ILE A 243 -8.96 9.99 1.10
C ILE A 243 -9.82 9.77 -0.13
N HIS A 244 -10.74 10.69 -0.38
CA HIS A 244 -11.66 10.49 -1.49
C HIS A 244 -12.16 11.77 -2.16
N ASN A 245 -12.72 11.61 -3.37
CA ASN A 245 -13.25 12.72 -4.16
C ASN A 245 -12.20 13.80 -4.43
N MET A 246 -10.94 13.41 -4.69
CA MET A 246 -9.88 14.36 -4.98
C MET A 246 -9.77 14.65 -6.47
N GLY A 247 -9.55 15.93 -6.80
CA GLY A 247 -9.45 16.36 -8.19
C GLY A 247 -8.21 15.83 -8.92
N PHE A 248 -7.14 15.43 -8.22
CA PHE A 248 -5.91 14.99 -8.86
C PHE A 248 -5.14 13.94 -8.07
N TYR A 249 -4.61 14.28 -6.90
CA TYR A 249 -3.83 13.34 -6.07
C TYR A 249 -4.58 13.01 -4.79
N GLY A 250 -4.57 11.73 -4.39
CA GLY A 250 -4.82 11.38 -2.99
C GLY A 250 -3.67 11.88 -2.13
N ILE A 251 -2.47 11.34 -2.39
CA ILE A 251 -1.21 11.73 -1.75
C ILE A 251 -0.16 12.05 -2.82
N LEU A 252 0.52 13.19 -2.69
CA LEU A 252 1.68 13.55 -3.50
C LEU A 252 2.88 13.80 -2.59
N ALA A 253 3.95 13.04 -2.79
CA ALA A 253 5.22 13.23 -2.12
C ALA A 253 6.30 13.68 -3.09
N GLU A 254 6.98 14.78 -2.76
CA GLU A 254 8.09 15.32 -3.55
C GLU A 254 9.30 15.52 -2.66
N PHE A 255 10.46 14.98 -3.06
CA PHE A 255 11.68 15.01 -2.24
C PHE A 255 11.42 14.57 -0.79
N ALA A 256 10.83 13.38 -0.62
CA ALA A 256 10.52 12.80 0.68
C ALA A 256 11.36 11.53 0.93
N ASP A 257 11.73 11.29 2.17
CA ASP A 257 12.57 10.19 2.62
C ASP A 257 11.95 9.57 3.88
N ASP A 258 11.88 8.24 4.01
CA ASP A 258 11.21 7.55 5.13
C ASP A 258 9.74 8.00 5.31
N VAL A 259 8.91 7.63 4.32
CA VAL A 259 7.47 7.89 4.33
C VAL A 259 6.75 6.55 4.40
N LYS A 260 5.92 6.37 5.44
CA LYS A 260 5.10 5.17 5.61
C LYS A 260 3.63 5.51 5.42
N ILE A 261 2.97 4.80 4.52
CA ILE A 261 1.54 4.89 4.28
C ILE A 261 0.95 3.50 4.54
N SER A 262 0.09 3.36 5.53
CA SER A 262 -0.50 2.06 5.89
C SER A 262 -1.99 2.17 6.12
N ASN A 263 -2.71 1.09 5.80
CA ASN A 263 -4.16 0.96 6.02
C ASN A 263 -4.96 2.12 5.41
N ALA A 264 -4.50 2.70 4.30
CA ALA A 264 -5.16 3.82 3.66
C ALA A 264 -6.28 3.34 2.72
N ALA A 265 -7.44 3.96 2.80
CA ALA A 265 -8.53 3.80 1.83
C ALA A 265 -8.57 5.03 0.91
N ILE A 266 -8.11 4.90 -0.33
CA ILE A 266 -8.02 6.00 -1.29
C ILE A 266 -8.91 5.71 -2.50
N HIS A 267 -9.95 6.52 -2.71
CA HIS A 267 -10.88 6.27 -3.80
C HIS A 267 -11.44 7.53 -4.49
N ASP A 268 -11.94 7.38 -5.71
CA ASP A 268 -12.53 8.48 -6.49
C ASP A 268 -11.55 9.65 -6.68
N ILE A 269 -10.42 9.36 -7.34
CA ILE A 269 -9.30 10.29 -7.51
C ILE A 269 -9.12 10.65 -8.99
N GLY A 270 -8.89 11.93 -9.27
CA GLY A 270 -8.83 12.47 -10.62
C GLY A 270 -7.65 12.00 -11.48
N PHE A 271 -6.49 11.70 -10.87
CA PHE A 271 -5.26 11.39 -11.61
C PHE A 271 -4.41 10.29 -11.00
N ALA A 272 -4.01 10.39 -9.72
CA ALA A 272 -3.22 9.35 -9.08
C ALA A 272 -3.56 9.17 -7.60
N GLY A 273 -3.72 7.91 -7.16
CA GLY A 273 -3.94 7.60 -5.75
C GLY A 273 -2.78 8.10 -4.88
N VAL A 274 -1.58 7.59 -5.16
CA VAL A 274 -0.33 8.03 -4.51
C VAL A 274 0.76 8.27 -5.55
N GLY A 275 1.41 9.44 -5.51
CA GLY A 275 2.54 9.78 -6.37
C GLY A 275 3.80 10.09 -5.57
N GLY A 276 4.90 9.42 -5.89
CA GLY A 276 6.24 9.72 -5.36
C GLY A 276 7.14 10.32 -6.44
N LEU A 277 7.63 11.53 -6.21
CA LEU A 277 8.55 12.25 -7.11
C LEU A 277 9.90 12.50 -6.44
N SER A 278 10.93 11.80 -6.92
CA SER A 278 12.27 11.81 -6.34
C SER A 278 12.25 11.49 -4.84
N VAL A 279 11.52 10.44 -4.46
CA VAL A 279 11.40 9.96 -3.07
C VAL A 279 12.39 8.85 -2.75
N LYS A 280 12.63 8.60 -1.46
CA LYS A 280 13.44 7.48 -0.96
C LYS A 280 12.71 6.80 0.19
N ASN A 281 12.84 5.48 0.34
CA ASN A 281 12.26 4.76 1.48
C ASN A 281 10.76 5.08 1.69
N MET A 282 9.99 5.15 0.60
CA MET A 282 8.55 5.44 0.65
C MET A 282 7.77 4.14 0.49
N HIS A 283 7.14 3.69 1.56
CA HIS A 283 6.49 2.39 1.64
C HIS A 283 4.99 2.54 1.83
N ILE A 284 4.23 1.86 0.98
CA ILE A 284 2.77 1.75 1.05
C ILE A 284 2.45 0.30 1.40
N ASP A 285 1.70 0.08 2.47
CA ASP A 285 1.35 -1.26 2.93
C ASP A 285 -0.14 -1.38 3.26
N ASN A 286 -0.71 -2.57 3.06
CA ASN A 286 -2.08 -2.92 3.46
C ASN A 286 -3.15 -1.87 3.10
N SER A 287 -3.04 -1.26 1.91
CA SER A 287 -3.89 -0.14 1.50
C SER A 287 -4.81 -0.53 0.35
N HIS A 288 -5.95 0.14 0.22
CA HIS A 288 -6.90 -0.04 -0.88
C HIS A 288 -7.01 1.24 -1.69
N ILE A 289 -6.54 1.19 -2.94
CA ILE A 289 -6.56 2.31 -3.87
C ILE A 289 -7.45 1.96 -5.06
N LYS A 290 -8.52 2.73 -5.29
CA LYS A 290 -9.48 2.41 -6.36
C LYS A 290 -10.10 3.62 -7.05
N GLY A 291 -10.65 3.40 -8.24
CA GLY A 291 -11.49 4.39 -8.92
C GLY A 291 -10.72 5.63 -9.36
N ILE A 292 -9.64 5.43 -10.12
CA ILE A 292 -8.81 6.53 -10.62
C ILE A 292 -9.29 6.95 -12.00
N SER A 293 -9.94 8.10 -12.08
CA SER A 293 -10.55 8.63 -13.31
C SER A 293 -10.87 10.12 -13.17
N PRO A 294 -10.92 10.89 -14.27
CA PRO A 294 -10.74 10.48 -15.67
C PRO A 294 -9.28 10.42 -16.13
N GLY A 295 -8.32 10.76 -15.27
CA GLY A 295 -6.92 10.90 -15.65
C GLY A 295 -6.62 12.19 -16.42
N SER A 296 -5.36 12.39 -16.75
CA SER A 296 -4.86 13.57 -17.48
C SER A 296 -4.01 13.12 -18.66
N LYS A 297 -4.32 13.64 -19.86
CA LYS A 297 -3.65 13.27 -21.11
C LYS A 297 -3.60 11.76 -21.38
N GLY A 298 -4.65 11.03 -20.97
CA GLY A 298 -4.73 9.58 -21.10
C GLY A 298 -4.02 8.78 -19.99
N ASN A 299 -3.39 9.45 -19.03
CA ASN A 299 -2.67 8.80 -17.94
C ASN A 299 -3.49 8.84 -16.64
N ALA A 300 -3.43 7.76 -15.89
CA ALA A 300 -4.00 7.60 -14.56
C ALA A 300 -3.17 6.57 -13.78
N TYR A 301 -3.02 6.73 -12.48
CA TYR A 301 -2.13 5.87 -11.70
C TYR A 301 -2.75 5.44 -10.38
N GLY A 302 -2.61 4.16 -10.01
CA GLY A 302 -2.89 3.76 -8.63
C GLY A 302 -1.79 4.33 -7.73
N VAL A 303 -0.57 3.83 -7.96
CA VAL A 303 0.66 4.34 -7.38
C VAL A 303 1.72 4.51 -8.46
N PHE A 304 2.47 5.61 -8.42
CA PHE A 304 3.71 5.70 -9.18
C PHE A 304 4.90 6.19 -8.34
N TYR A 305 6.08 5.69 -8.71
CA TYR A 305 7.37 6.24 -8.29
C TYR A 305 8.12 6.77 -9.50
N SER A 306 8.35 8.07 -9.55
CA SER A 306 9.03 8.72 -10.66
C SER A 306 10.01 9.76 -10.15
N ARG A 307 10.75 10.40 -11.05
CA ARG A 307 11.61 11.53 -10.71
C ARG A 307 10.91 12.85 -11.02
N LYS A 308 11.17 13.87 -10.21
CA LYS A 308 10.72 15.23 -10.52
C LYS A 308 11.55 15.78 -11.69
N GLY A 309 10.92 16.21 -12.79
CA GLY A 309 11.64 16.82 -13.91
C GLY A 309 12.58 15.86 -14.68
N ALA A 310 12.01 15.01 -15.52
CA ALA A 310 12.72 13.97 -16.29
C ALA A 310 13.90 14.45 -17.15
N GLU A 311 13.99 15.73 -17.52
CA GLU A 311 15.11 16.31 -18.29
C GLU A 311 16.27 16.83 -17.42
N SER A 312 16.08 16.90 -16.11
CA SER A 312 17.12 17.40 -15.20
C SER A 312 18.21 16.35 -14.98
N SER A 313 19.37 16.74 -14.42
CA SER A 313 20.39 15.76 -14.03
C SER A 313 19.90 14.86 -12.88
N LEU A 314 20.40 13.63 -12.80
CA LEU A 314 20.14 12.74 -11.66
C LEU A 314 20.65 13.31 -10.32
N LYS A 315 21.57 14.28 -10.37
CA LYS A 315 22.06 14.99 -9.19
C LYS A 315 21.03 15.97 -8.62
N THR A 316 20.31 16.69 -9.48
CA THR A 316 19.32 17.69 -9.04
C THR A 316 17.93 17.10 -8.84
N HIS A 317 17.61 16.04 -9.57
CA HIS A 317 16.38 15.31 -9.40
C HIS A 317 16.63 13.80 -9.52
N PRO A 318 16.97 13.13 -8.41
CA PRO A 318 17.30 11.72 -8.43
C PRO A 318 16.08 10.87 -8.79
N ARG A 319 16.35 9.61 -9.11
CA ARG A 319 15.32 8.58 -9.21
C ARG A 319 14.55 8.51 -7.89
N SER A 320 13.29 8.12 -7.96
CA SER A 320 12.68 7.54 -6.76
C SER A 320 13.33 6.21 -6.48
N ALA A 321 13.66 5.94 -5.22
CA ALA A 321 14.46 4.78 -4.85
C ALA A 321 13.99 4.06 -3.59
N ASP A 322 14.36 2.79 -3.45
CA ASP A 322 14.23 2.00 -2.22
C ASP A 322 12.81 2.02 -1.64
N SER A 323 11.80 1.94 -2.51
CA SER A 323 10.41 2.19 -2.16
C SER A 323 9.54 1.00 -2.56
N SER A 324 8.39 0.83 -1.89
CA SER A 324 7.56 -0.35 -2.13
C SER A 324 6.07 -0.13 -1.99
N VAL A 325 5.31 -0.97 -2.71
CA VAL A 325 3.89 -1.20 -2.43
C VAL A 325 3.71 -2.66 -2.08
N THR A 326 3.17 -2.93 -0.90
CA THR A 326 3.00 -4.28 -0.37
C THR A 326 1.59 -4.54 0.14
N ASN A 327 1.16 -5.80 0.04
CA ASN A 327 -0.09 -6.30 0.64
C ASN A 327 -1.34 -5.46 0.29
N SER A 328 -1.33 -4.75 -0.83
CA SER A 328 -2.33 -3.73 -1.14
C SER A 328 -3.26 -4.18 -2.27
N ILE A 329 -4.46 -3.60 -2.31
CA ILE A 329 -5.44 -3.79 -3.38
C ILE A 329 -5.46 -2.54 -4.24
N ILE A 330 -5.19 -2.68 -5.54
CA ILE A 330 -5.19 -1.58 -6.50
C ILE A 330 -6.15 -1.92 -7.65
N GLU A 331 -7.24 -1.17 -7.79
CA GLU A 331 -8.28 -1.55 -8.77
C GLU A 331 -9.02 -0.39 -9.42
N ASP A 332 -9.76 -0.70 -10.48
CA ASP A 332 -10.60 0.26 -11.22
C ASP A 332 -9.81 1.43 -11.83
N ILE A 333 -8.81 1.07 -12.65
CA ILE A 333 -7.95 2.00 -13.40
C ILE A 333 -7.90 1.58 -14.87
N PRO A 334 -9.05 1.49 -15.57
CA PRO A 334 -9.13 0.88 -16.90
C PRO A 334 -8.43 1.70 -17.99
N LEU A 335 -8.00 2.93 -17.68
CA LEU A 335 -7.35 3.82 -18.62
C LEU A 335 -5.85 3.52 -18.78
N TRP A 336 -5.18 3.14 -17.68
CA TRP A 336 -3.71 3.19 -17.61
C TRP A 336 -3.14 2.21 -16.56
N GLU A 337 -2.20 2.64 -15.71
CA GLU A 337 -1.33 1.78 -14.89
C GLU A 337 -1.78 1.72 -13.43
N ALA A 338 -1.80 0.51 -12.85
CA ALA A 338 -2.09 0.35 -11.42
C ALA A 338 -0.86 0.66 -10.56
N LEU A 339 0.26 -0.02 -10.80
CA LEU A 339 1.53 0.24 -10.12
C LEU A 339 2.62 0.56 -11.14
N ASP A 340 3.28 1.69 -10.97
CA ASP A 340 4.22 2.19 -11.94
C ASP A 340 5.54 2.66 -11.31
N THR A 341 6.63 2.48 -12.05
CA THR A 341 7.76 3.36 -11.92
C THR A 341 8.30 3.80 -13.28
N HIS A 342 8.48 5.12 -13.39
CA HIS A 342 9.19 5.77 -14.48
C HIS A 342 10.65 6.01 -14.05
N GLY A 343 11.51 5.04 -14.34
CA GLY A 343 12.94 5.13 -14.07
C GLY A 343 13.31 5.09 -12.59
N GLY A 344 12.53 4.41 -11.75
CA GLY A 344 12.89 4.17 -10.35
C GLY A 344 14.10 3.23 -10.19
N GLU A 345 14.65 3.20 -8.98
CA GLU A 345 15.72 2.29 -8.59
C GLU A 345 15.31 1.48 -7.36
N ASN A 346 15.47 0.16 -7.39
CA ASN A 346 15.12 -0.72 -6.27
C ASN A 346 13.65 -0.54 -5.78
N ILE A 347 12.72 -0.44 -6.74
CA ILE A 347 11.28 -0.37 -6.45
C ILE A 347 10.71 -1.77 -6.35
N VAL A 348 9.96 -2.06 -5.29
CA VAL A 348 9.39 -3.38 -5.03
C VAL A 348 7.86 -3.33 -4.97
N PHE A 349 7.21 -4.09 -5.85
CA PHE A 349 5.77 -4.35 -5.77
C PHE A 349 5.58 -5.80 -5.36
N ASN A 350 5.16 -6.05 -4.11
CA ASN A 350 5.10 -7.39 -3.54
C ASN A 350 3.75 -7.73 -2.92
N ASN A 351 3.21 -8.91 -3.26
CA ASN A 351 1.97 -9.45 -2.69
C ASN A 351 0.74 -8.53 -2.83
N ASN A 352 0.65 -7.80 -3.94
CA ASN A 352 -0.52 -6.94 -4.21
C ASN A 352 -1.58 -7.68 -5.03
N THR A 353 -2.83 -7.25 -4.89
CA THR A 353 -3.93 -7.68 -5.76
C THR A 353 -4.35 -6.54 -6.68
N ILE A 354 -4.32 -6.78 -7.99
CA ILE A 354 -4.62 -5.78 -9.02
C ILE A 354 -5.79 -6.26 -9.88
N ARG A 355 -6.81 -5.42 -10.05
CA ARG A 355 -7.99 -5.73 -10.89
C ARG A 355 -8.39 -4.55 -11.75
N ASN A 356 -8.98 -4.83 -12.91
CA ASN A 356 -9.59 -3.81 -13.78
C ASN A 356 -8.63 -2.65 -14.12
N ALA A 357 -7.35 -2.97 -14.35
CA ALA A 357 -6.33 -2.03 -14.80
C ALA A 357 -5.93 -2.37 -16.24
N LYS A 358 -5.61 -1.35 -17.05
CA LYS A 358 -5.11 -1.58 -18.42
C LYS A 358 -3.71 -2.18 -18.38
N VAL A 359 -2.86 -1.66 -17.49
CA VAL A 359 -1.54 -2.22 -17.19
C VAL A 359 -1.47 -2.49 -15.69
N GLY A 360 -1.11 -3.71 -15.30
CA GLY A 360 -0.99 -4.06 -13.89
C GLY A 360 0.23 -3.42 -13.23
N ILE A 361 1.42 -3.79 -13.70
CA ILE A 361 2.69 -3.28 -13.20
C ILE A 361 3.56 -2.78 -14.35
N ALA A 362 4.12 -1.58 -14.22
CA ALA A 362 5.02 -0.97 -15.18
C ALA A 362 6.38 -0.62 -14.56
N PHE A 363 7.45 -1.18 -15.14
CA PHE A 363 8.84 -0.77 -14.94
C PHE A 363 9.34 -0.15 -16.23
N VAL A 364 9.15 1.16 -16.38
CA VAL A 364 9.34 1.87 -17.65
C VAL A 364 10.28 3.06 -17.50
N ASN A 365 10.49 3.79 -18.59
CA ASN A 365 11.43 4.90 -18.62
C ASN A 365 10.84 6.18 -18.06
N ALA A 366 11.68 7.00 -17.43
CA ALA A 366 11.35 8.41 -17.24
C ALA A 366 11.35 9.14 -18.59
N THR A 367 10.22 9.77 -18.91
CA THR A 367 10.00 10.48 -20.17
C THR A 367 10.12 11.99 -20.00
N GLY A 368 11.05 12.57 -20.74
CA GLY A 368 11.32 13.99 -20.83
C GLY A 368 10.39 14.76 -21.78
N LYS A 369 10.80 15.98 -22.14
CA LYS A 369 10.07 16.82 -23.09
C LYS A 369 10.07 16.16 -24.47
N GLY A 370 8.96 16.33 -25.20
CA GLY A 370 8.82 15.77 -26.55
C GLY A 370 8.74 14.23 -26.59
N GLY A 371 8.65 13.56 -25.44
CA GLY A 371 8.61 12.10 -25.39
C GLY A 371 9.97 11.41 -25.31
N ASN A 372 11.05 12.16 -25.04
CA ASN A 372 12.39 11.58 -24.95
C ASN A 372 12.49 10.60 -23.77
N GLU A 373 12.80 9.34 -24.04
CA GLU A 373 13.02 8.33 -23.00
C GLU A 373 14.45 8.38 -22.49
N LEU A 374 14.63 8.66 -21.19
CA LEU A 374 15.94 9.05 -20.67
C LEU A 374 16.53 8.06 -19.67
N PHE A 375 15.71 7.50 -18.79
CA PHE A 375 16.20 6.70 -17.66
C PHE A 375 15.34 5.45 -17.48
N GLY A 376 15.91 4.28 -17.76
CA GLY A 376 15.26 2.99 -17.57
C GLY A 376 15.21 2.58 -16.10
N SER A 377 14.25 1.74 -15.72
CA SER A 377 14.09 1.25 -14.35
C SER A 377 15.25 0.34 -13.95
N GLN A 378 15.75 0.46 -12.71
CA GLN A 378 16.94 -0.25 -12.24
C GLN A 378 16.59 -1.13 -11.03
N LYS A 379 16.89 -2.43 -11.09
CA LYS A 379 16.75 -3.38 -9.96
C LYS A 379 15.33 -3.45 -9.38
N CYS A 380 14.30 -3.17 -10.19
CA CYS A 380 12.92 -3.20 -9.72
C CYS A 380 12.37 -4.64 -9.68
N THR A 381 11.54 -4.95 -8.68
CA THR A 381 11.03 -6.30 -8.46
C THR A 381 9.51 -6.31 -8.37
N ALA A 382 8.86 -7.14 -9.20
CA ALA A 382 7.45 -7.50 -9.04
C ALA A 382 7.37 -8.94 -8.55
N LYS A 383 6.90 -9.13 -7.31
CA LYS A 383 6.89 -10.45 -6.66
C LYS A 383 5.54 -10.83 -6.08
N SER A 384 5.11 -12.07 -6.27
CA SER A 384 3.93 -12.65 -5.63
C SER A 384 2.61 -11.87 -5.85
N ASN A 385 2.52 -11.02 -6.86
CA ASN A 385 1.31 -10.23 -7.12
C ASN A 385 0.25 -11.08 -7.83
N ARG A 386 -1.03 -10.82 -7.55
CA ARG A 386 -2.17 -11.34 -8.27
C ARG A 386 -2.73 -10.27 -9.19
N ILE A 387 -2.77 -10.52 -10.49
CA ILE A 387 -3.24 -9.55 -11.50
C ILE A 387 -4.35 -10.17 -12.33
N GLU A 388 -5.52 -9.53 -12.31
CA GLU A 388 -6.69 -9.89 -13.11
C GLU A 388 -6.84 -8.87 -14.25
N GLY A 389 -6.31 -9.25 -15.42
CA GLY A 389 -6.31 -8.42 -16.61
C GLY A 389 -7.67 -8.34 -17.31
N ILE A 390 -7.82 -7.32 -18.14
CA ILE A 390 -9.06 -7.00 -18.87
C ILE A 390 -8.95 -7.21 -20.38
N GLY A 391 -7.88 -7.85 -20.86
CA GLY A 391 -7.65 -8.08 -22.30
C GLY A 391 -7.32 -6.83 -23.13
N LYS A 392 -6.98 -5.69 -22.49
CA LYS A 392 -6.73 -4.40 -23.16
C LYS A 392 -5.32 -3.83 -22.95
N GLY A 393 -4.44 -4.55 -22.27
CA GLY A 393 -3.07 -4.13 -22.01
C GLY A 393 -2.27 -5.17 -21.22
N TYR A 394 -1.08 -4.80 -20.76
CA TYR A 394 -0.12 -5.75 -20.18
C TYR A 394 -0.48 -6.13 -18.74
N GLY A 395 -0.08 -7.33 -18.32
CA GLY A 395 -0.10 -7.65 -16.88
C GLY A 395 1.08 -6.97 -16.19
N ILE A 396 2.29 -7.27 -16.66
CA ILE A 396 3.54 -6.66 -16.21
C ILE A 396 4.36 -6.25 -17.44
N VAL A 397 4.91 -5.04 -17.45
CA VAL A 397 5.80 -4.55 -18.51
C VAL A 397 7.13 -4.07 -17.95
N VAL A 398 8.22 -4.46 -18.62
CA VAL A 398 9.57 -3.95 -18.38
C VAL A 398 10.11 -3.33 -19.67
N ALA A 399 10.17 -2.00 -19.74
CA ALA A 399 10.66 -1.30 -20.91
C ALA A 399 11.84 -0.40 -20.53
N GLY A 400 12.92 -0.51 -21.30
CA GLY A 400 14.00 0.48 -21.37
C GLY A 400 13.89 1.35 -22.62
N SER A 401 14.97 2.08 -22.92
CA SER A 401 15.19 2.72 -24.23
C SER A 401 16.55 2.31 -24.80
N SER A 402 16.81 2.69 -26.04
CA SER A 402 18.14 2.52 -26.66
C SER A 402 19.25 3.29 -25.95
N SER A 403 18.93 4.37 -25.23
CA SER A 403 19.87 5.18 -24.46
C SER A 403 20.10 4.64 -23.05
N ASP A 404 19.07 4.08 -22.40
CA ASP A 404 19.17 3.49 -21.07
C ASP A 404 18.22 2.30 -20.92
N ASN A 405 18.77 1.09 -21.03
CA ASN A 405 18.02 -0.14 -20.77
C ASN A 405 17.48 -0.15 -19.33
N SER A 406 16.33 -0.78 -19.13
CA SER A 406 15.91 -1.22 -17.80
C SER A 406 16.76 -2.43 -17.39
N ARG A 407 17.39 -2.39 -16.20
CA ARG A 407 18.44 -3.38 -15.82
C ARG A 407 18.16 -4.08 -14.51
N GLY A 408 18.44 -5.39 -14.46
CA GLY A 408 18.39 -6.19 -13.25
C GLY A 408 16.98 -6.30 -12.64
N CYS A 409 15.93 -6.08 -13.43
CA CYS A 409 14.57 -6.21 -12.96
C CYS A 409 14.17 -7.68 -12.79
N ILE A 410 13.34 -7.97 -11.78
CA ILE A 410 12.92 -9.33 -11.43
C ILE A 410 11.39 -9.42 -11.41
N ILE A 411 10.84 -10.37 -12.17
CA ILE A 411 9.43 -10.72 -12.19
C ILE A 411 9.29 -12.14 -11.64
N GLU A 412 8.87 -12.29 -10.38
CA GLU A 412 8.91 -13.57 -9.66
C GLU A 412 7.58 -13.97 -9.02
N GLY A 413 7.13 -15.21 -9.25
CA GLY A 413 6.05 -15.80 -8.44
C GLY A 413 4.68 -15.14 -8.62
N ASN A 414 4.49 -14.30 -9.64
CA ASN A 414 3.22 -13.59 -9.87
C ASN A 414 2.18 -14.51 -10.51
N GLN A 415 0.91 -14.25 -10.22
CA GLN A 415 -0.25 -14.92 -10.80
C GLN A 415 -1.02 -13.95 -11.68
N LEU A 416 -1.00 -14.16 -13.00
CA LEU A 416 -1.67 -13.30 -13.97
C LEU A 416 -2.77 -14.08 -14.67
N THR A 417 -3.98 -13.52 -14.70
CA THR A 417 -5.11 -14.09 -15.45
C THR A 417 -5.62 -13.08 -16.47
N LYS A 418 -5.95 -13.53 -17.69
CA LYS A 418 -6.56 -12.67 -18.75
C LYS A 418 -5.79 -11.37 -19.06
N ALA A 419 -4.49 -11.35 -18.77
CA ALA A 419 -3.59 -10.24 -19.09
C ALA A 419 -3.07 -10.33 -20.54
N GLY A 420 -2.61 -9.21 -21.08
CA GLY A 420 -2.30 -9.05 -22.51
C GLY A 420 -3.42 -8.35 -23.26
N GLN A 421 -3.13 -7.91 -24.49
CA GLN A 421 -4.09 -7.22 -25.34
C GLN A 421 -4.59 -8.12 -26.47
N GLN A 422 -5.90 -8.35 -26.52
CA GLN A 422 -6.52 -9.17 -27.56
C GLN A 422 -6.24 -8.60 -28.96
N GLY A 423 -5.86 -9.47 -29.89
CA GLY A 423 -5.55 -9.11 -31.27
C GLY A 423 -4.18 -8.46 -31.48
N ASN A 424 -3.43 -8.16 -30.42
CA ASN A 424 -2.14 -7.48 -30.52
C ASN A 424 -0.96 -8.47 -30.43
N SER A 425 -0.36 -8.78 -31.59
CA SER A 425 0.75 -9.73 -31.69
C SER A 425 2.01 -9.35 -30.90
N ILE A 426 2.17 -8.06 -30.56
CA ILE A 426 3.30 -7.53 -29.80
C ILE A 426 2.96 -7.27 -28.32
N SER A 427 1.88 -7.89 -27.81
CA SER A 427 1.48 -7.83 -26.41
C SER A 427 1.57 -9.19 -25.73
N GLY A 428 1.73 -9.20 -24.41
CA GLY A 428 1.59 -10.39 -23.60
C GLY A 428 1.23 -10.09 -22.15
N ALA A 429 1.00 -11.14 -21.37
CA ALA A 429 0.80 -10.99 -19.93
C ALA A 429 2.05 -10.42 -19.25
N ILE A 430 3.25 -10.87 -19.66
CA ILE A 430 4.52 -10.21 -19.35
C ILE A 430 5.14 -9.71 -20.65
N GLN A 431 5.46 -8.42 -20.69
CA GLN A 431 6.03 -7.73 -21.85
C GLN A 431 7.42 -7.17 -21.51
N ALA A 432 8.39 -7.32 -22.41
CA ALA A 432 9.70 -6.67 -22.24
C ALA A 432 10.35 -6.16 -23.54
N SER A 433 11.07 -5.05 -23.42
CA SER A 433 11.91 -4.46 -24.48
C SER A 433 13.02 -3.61 -23.88
N TYR A 434 14.17 -3.54 -24.54
CA TYR A 434 15.31 -2.73 -24.07
C TYR A 434 15.68 -3.05 -22.62
N SER A 435 15.84 -4.34 -22.32
CA SER A 435 16.18 -4.80 -20.96
C SER A 435 17.57 -5.43 -20.92
N ARG A 436 18.17 -5.44 -19.72
CA ARG A 436 19.39 -6.20 -19.43
C ARG A 436 19.24 -6.94 -18.10
N ASP A 437 19.70 -8.18 -18.03
CA ASP A 437 19.66 -9.02 -16.82
C ASP A 437 18.23 -9.21 -16.28
N LEU A 438 17.23 -9.22 -17.17
CA LEU A 438 15.83 -9.39 -16.79
C LEU A 438 15.57 -10.84 -16.39
N VAL A 439 15.09 -11.05 -15.16
CA VAL A 439 14.70 -12.37 -14.67
C VAL A 439 13.18 -12.48 -14.61
N ILE A 440 12.61 -13.45 -15.33
CA ILE A 440 11.20 -13.82 -15.30
C ILE A 440 11.13 -15.25 -14.79
N LYS A 441 10.78 -15.44 -13.50
CA LYS A 441 10.80 -16.77 -12.88
C LYS A 441 9.56 -17.15 -12.09
N ASN A 442 9.20 -18.43 -12.17
CA ASN A 442 8.16 -19.04 -11.32
C ASN A 442 6.79 -18.33 -11.38
N ASN A 443 6.48 -17.60 -12.45
CA ASN A 443 5.18 -16.95 -12.62
C ASN A 443 4.15 -17.94 -13.16
N THR A 444 2.88 -17.75 -12.81
CA THR A 444 1.75 -18.49 -13.36
C THR A 444 0.88 -17.57 -14.20
N LEU A 445 0.83 -17.82 -15.52
CA LEU A 445 0.08 -17.04 -16.49
C LEU A 445 -1.05 -17.90 -17.07
N VAL A 446 -2.30 -17.47 -16.91
CA VAL A 446 -3.47 -18.26 -17.29
C VAL A 446 -4.38 -17.44 -18.20
N HIS A 447 -4.74 -18.00 -19.35
CA HIS A 447 -5.67 -17.38 -20.32
C HIS A 447 -5.22 -16.03 -20.84
N SER A 448 -3.90 -15.81 -20.92
CA SER A 448 -3.31 -14.58 -21.45
C SER A 448 -3.72 -14.34 -22.90
N TYR A 449 -3.89 -13.08 -23.28
CA TYR A 449 -4.19 -12.69 -24.65
C TYR A 449 -2.92 -12.50 -25.48
N ALA A 450 -2.97 -12.93 -26.73
CA ALA A 450 -1.89 -12.92 -27.73
C ALA A 450 -0.63 -13.71 -27.34
N ASN A 451 0.06 -13.35 -26.24
CA ASN A 451 1.23 -14.08 -25.77
C ASN A 451 1.24 -14.19 -24.24
N GLY A 452 1.84 -15.26 -23.70
CA GLY A 452 2.11 -15.36 -22.27
C GLY A 452 3.24 -14.41 -21.85
N ILE A 453 4.45 -14.71 -22.31
CA ILE A 453 5.64 -13.88 -22.14
C ILE A 453 6.08 -13.41 -23.53
N HIS A 454 6.20 -12.09 -23.72
CA HIS A 454 6.64 -11.50 -24.98
C HIS A 454 7.84 -10.59 -24.77
N LEU A 455 8.97 -10.96 -25.37
CA LEU A 455 10.17 -10.12 -25.47
C LEU A 455 10.24 -9.57 -26.88
N TYR A 456 10.14 -8.25 -27.01
CA TYR A 456 10.10 -7.61 -28.32
C TYR A 456 11.50 -7.48 -28.93
N THR A 457 12.32 -6.55 -28.45
CA THR A 457 13.65 -6.26 -29.00
C THR A 457 14.62 -5.78 -27.92
N HIS A 458 15.93 -5.89 -28.20
CA HIS A 458 17.03 -5.35 -27.38
C HIS A 458 16.99 -5.85 -25.92
N ASN A 459 16.67 -7.12 -25.71
CA ASN A 459 16.72 -7.75 -24.40
C ASN A 459 18.00 -8.59 -24.28
N GLN A 460 18.84 -8.26 -23.30
CA GLN A 460 20.17 -8.86 -23.15
C GLN A 460 20.25 -9.63 -21.85
N GLU A 461 20.84 -10.82 -21.89
CA GLU A 461 21.13 -11.64 -20.70
C GLU A 461 19.87 -11.95 -19.87
N PHE A 462 18.71 -12.07 -20.53
CA PHE A 462 17.48 -12.40 -19.82
C PHE A 462 17.45 -13.87 -19.38
N SER A 463 16.64 -14.17 -18.38
CA SER A 463 16.35 -15.53 -17.92
C SER A 463 14.85 -15.75 -17.77
N ILE A 464 14.27 -16.67 -18.54
CA ILE A 464 12.87 -17.09 -18.46
C ILE A 464 12.83 -18.52 -17.90
N VAL A 465 12.61 -18.66 -16.60
CA VAL A 465 12.84 -19.92 -15.88
C VAL A 465 11.66 -20.35 -15.01
N GLY A 466 11.24 -21.62 -15.11
CA GLY A 466 10.27 -22.20 -14.17
C GLY A 466 8.85 -21.63 -14.26
N ASN A 467 8.53 -20.84 -15.29
CA ASN A 467 7.21 -20.25 -15.42
C ASN A 467 6.19 -21.28 -15.90
N LYS A 468 4.95 -21.15 -15.43
CA LYS A 468 3.80 -21.89 -15.93
C LYS A 468 2.96 -20.98 -16.82
N VAL A 469 2.76 -21.36 -18.08
CA VAL A 469 1.94 -20.62 -19.05
C VAL A 469 0.86 -21.54 -19.57
N GLU A 470 -0.40 -21.22 -19.28
CA GLU A 470 -1.55 -22.08 -19.52
C GLU A 470 -2.58 -21.40 -20.44
N ASP A 471 -2.94 -22.09 -21.53
CA ASP A 471 -4.04 -21.73 -22.42
C ASP A 471 -4.02 -20.27 -22.91
N VAL A 472 -2.87 -19.84 -23.45
CA VAL A 472 -2.76 -18.54 -24.13
C VAL A 472 -3.74 -18.52 -25.30
N GLN A 473 -4.56 -17.49 -25.38
CA GLN A 473 -5.74 -17.48 -26.23
C GLN A 473 -5.96 -16.15 -26.94
N ASP A 474 -6.67 -16.17 -28.05
CA ASP A 474 -7.12 -14.96 -28.74
C ASP A 474 -8.32 -15.24 -29.66
N ASN A 475 -9.06 -14.21 -30.02
CA ASN A 475 -10.16 -14.25 -30.99
C ASN A 475 -9.73 -13.78 -32.39
N VAL A 476 -8.74 -12.89 -32.44
CA VAL A 476 -8.32 -12.16 -33.64
C VAL A 476 -6.92 -12.61 -34.04
N TYR A 477 -6.02 -12.68 -33.07
CA TYR A 477 -4.64 -13.06 -33.33
C TYR A 477 -4.50 -14.57 -33.52
N LYS A 478 -4.06 -14.99 -34.71
CA LYS A 478 -4.14 -16.39 -35.13
C LYS A 478 -3.11 -17.33 -34.51
N VAL A 479 -2.00 -16.83 -33.99
CA VAL A 479 -0.90 -17.67 -33.50
C VAL A 479 -0.45 -17.30 -32.09
N PRO A 480 -1.37 -17.38 -31.10
CA PRO A 480 -1.04 -17.08 -29.73
C PRO A 480 0.08 -17.99 -29.22
N SER A 481 1.02 -17.41 -28.49
CA SER A 481 2.27 -18.07 -28.13
C SER A 481 2.54 -18.06 -26.62
N ALA A 482 3.11 -19.14 -26.07
CA ALA A 482 3.46 -19.15 -24.65
C ALA A 482 4.60 -18.18 -24.35
N ILE A 483 5.69 -18.27 -25.13
CA ILE A 483 6.84 -17.37 -25.10
C ILE A 483 7.09 -16.90 -26.54
N ALA A 484 7.18 -15.58 -26.77
CA ALA A 484 7.35 -15.02 -28.10
C ALA A 484 8.50 -14.00 -28.18
N PHE A 485 9.23 -14.08 -29.30
CA PHE A 485 10.22 -13.14 -29.76
C PHE A 485 9.80 -12.64 -31.15
N ARG A 486 9.46 -11.34 -31.26
CA ARG A 486 8.89 -10.76 -32.48
C ARG A 486 9.81 -9.80 -33.22
N SER A 487 10.92 -9.41 -32.62
CA SER A 487 11.95 -8.60 -33.23
C SER A 487 13.34 -9.09 -32.81
N GLY A 488 14.40 -8.56 -33.44
CA GLY A 488 15.77 -9.00 -33.25
C GLY A 488 16.40 -8.46 -31.95
N HIS A 489 17.69 -8.73 -31.76
CA HIS A 489 18.49 -8.26 -30.62
C HIS A 489 18.05 -8.84 -29.26
N ASN A 490 17.75 -10.13 -29.23
CA ASN A 490 17.42 -10.81 -27.97
C ASN A 490 18.45 -11.89 -27.67
N SER A 491 19.04 -11.83 -26.47
CA SER A 491 19.93 -12.86 -25.95
C SER A 491 19.56 -13.26 -24.53
N GLY A 492 19.53 -14.57 -24.26
CA GLY A 492 19.14 -15.07 -22.95
C GLY A 492 18.78 -16.56 -22.92
N THR A 493 18.36 -17.01 -21.73
CA THR A 493 18.09 -18.42 -21.44
C THR A 493 16.61 -18.69 -21.19
N ILE A 494 16.11 -19.80 -21.71
CA ILE A 494 14.72 -20.28 -21.54
C ILE A 494 14.77 -21.74 -21.08
N SER A 495 14.41 -22.02 -19.83
CA SER A 495 14.52 -23.37 -19.26
C SER A 495 13.53 -23.64 -18.13
N GLY A 496 13.16 -24.90 -17.92
CA GLY A 496 12.30 -25.34 -16.83
C GLY A 496 10.86 -24.85 -16.90
N ASN A 497 10.43 -24.21 -17.99
CA ASN A 497 9.06 -23.70 -18.11
C ASN A 497 8.07 -24.83 -18.41
N THR A 498 6.85 -24.64 -17.95
CA THR A 498 5.70 -25.53 -18.17
C THR A 498 4.67 -24.81 -19.03
N LEU A 499 4.63 -25.16 -20.31
CA LEU A 499 3.78 -24.56 -21.33
C LEU A 499 2.62 -25.51 -21.63
N LEU A 500 1.43 -25.21 -21.09
CA LEU A 500 0.27 -26.09 -21.12
C LEU A 500 -0.84 -25.60 -22.05
N ARG A 501 -1.29 -26.53 -22.89
CA ARG A 501 -2.58 -26.54 -23.57
C ARG A 501 -3.48 -27.54 -22.84
N LYS A 502 -4.50 -27.05 -22.14
CA LYS A 502 -5.52 -27.87 -21.46
C LYS A 502 -6.87 -27.77 -22.14
N ASN A 503 -7.35 -26.56 -22.42
CA ASN A 503 -8.62 -26.32 -23.08
C ASN A 503 -8.42 -25.68 -24.46
N GLY A 504 -8.22 -26.52 -25.48
CA GLY A 504 -8.11 -26.06 -26.87
C GLY A 504 -9.38 -25.42 -27.45
N LYS A 505 -10.51 -25.45 -26.74
CA LYS A 505 -11.80 -24.84 -27.13
C LYS A 505 -12.09 -23.55 -26.37
N LEU A 506 -11.14 -23.05 -25.56
CA LEU A 506 -11.33 -21.85 -24.74
C LEU A 506 -11.66 -20.62 -25.59
N ASN A 507 -11.07 -20.51 -26.78
CA ASN A 507 -11.31 -19.43 -27.73
C ASN A 507 -11.02 -19.88 -29.17
N ALA A 508 -11.17 -18.97 -30.15
CA ALA A 508 -10.91 -19.25 -31.57
C ALA A 508 -9.48 -19.76 -31.83
N TYR A 509 -8.48 -19.16 -31.16
CA TYR A 509 -7.09 -19.58 -31.23
C TYR A 509 -6.57 -19.82 -29.81
N VAL A 510 -6.07 -21.02 -29.52
CA VAL A 510 -5.58 -21.38 -28.18
C VAL A 510 -4.33 -22.24 -28.26
N SER A 511 -3.28 -21.80 -27.56
CA SER A 511 -2.02 -22.51 -27.36
C SER A 511 -1.42 -23.07 -28.65
N LEU A 512 -1.29 -22.22 -29.67
CA LEU A 512 -0.79 -22.65 -30.97
C LEU A 512 0.73 -22.79 -31.02
N ARG A 513 1.50 -21.90 -30.39
CA ARG A 513 2.97 -21.97 -30.38
C ARG A 513 3.53 -21.96 -28.97
N GLY A 514 4.39 -22.91 -28.61
CA GLY A 514 5.03 -22.90 -27.30
C GLY A 514 6.07 -21.78 -27.21
N ILE A 515 7.22 -21.97 -27.86
CA ILE A 515 8.25 -20.94 -28.02
C ILE A 515 8.23 -20.47 -29.48
N ASN A 516 8.07 -19.17 -29.71
CA ASN A 516 7.92 -18.62 -31.05
C ASN A 516 8.99 -17.56 -31.34
N ILE A 517 9.89 -17.88 -32.27
CA ILE A 517 11.00 -17.03 -32.69
C ILE A 517 10.70 -16.56 -34.12
N SER A 518 10.28 -15.30 -34.27
CA SER A 518 9.79 -14.79 -35.55
C SER A 518 10.89 -14.19 -36.45
N THR A 519 12.10 -14.02 -35.92
CA THR A 519 13.26 -13.52 -36.65
C THR A 519 14.54 -14.21 -36.17
N GLN A 520 15.56 -14.25 -37.02
CA GLN A 520 16.90 -14.75 -36.70
C GLN A 520 17.90 -13.60 -36.46
N GLU A 521 17.49 -12.36 -36.72
CA GLU A 521 18.37 -11.20 -36.69
C GLU A 521 18.89 -10.91 -35.28
N ARG A 522 20.21 -11.09 -35.09
CA ARG A 522 20.91 -10.80 -33.83
C ARG A 522 20.24 -11.46 -32.63
N MET A 523 19.92 -12.73 -32.79
CA MET A 523 19.31 -13.58 -31.79
C MET A 523 20.38 -14.54 -31.24
N ASP A 524 20.47 -14.66 -29.92
CA ASP A 524 21.37 -15.60 -29.22
C ASP A 524 20.64 -16.26 -28.05
N LEU A 525 19.87 -17.29 -28.36
CA LEU A 525 18.96 -17.93 -27.42
C LEU A 525 19.50 -19.28 -26.97
N VAL A 526 19.52 -19.49 -25.65
CA VAL A 526 19.80 -20.79 -25.05
C VAL A 526 18.50 -21.42 -24.57
N ILE A 527 18.11 -22.55 -25.16
CA ILE A 527 16.88 -23.27 -24.81
C ILE A 527 17.23 -24.57 -24.10
N GLY A 528 16.91 -24.65 -22.81
CA GLY A 528 17.01 -25.88 -22.01
C GLY A 528 15.73 -26.73 -22.09
N LYS A 529 15.61 -27.72 -21.19
CA LYS A 529 14.42 -28.56 -21.06
C LYS A 529 13.20 -27.73 -20.67
N ASN A 530 12.10 -27.84 -21.40
CA ASN A 530 10.79 -27.25 -21.07
C ASN A 530 9.70 -28.31 -21.27
N SER A 531 8.68 -28.33 -20.42
CA SER A 531 7.48 -29.17 -20.62
C SER A 531 6.51 -28.41 -21.53
N ASN A 532 6.14 -28.96 -22.68
CA ASN A 532 5.41 -28.22 -23.69
C ASN A 532 4.51 -29.12 -24.55
N ASN A 533 3.20 -28.90 -24.49
CA ASN A 533 2.20 -29.61 -25.31
C ASN A 533 1.35 -28.65 -26.18
N PHE A 534 1.89 -27.46 -26.50
CA PHE A 534 1.29 -26.57 -27.49
C PHE A 534 1.29 -27.22 -28.88
N VAL A 535 0.40 -26.78 -29.79
CA VAL A 535 0.22 -27.38 -31.12
C VAL A 535 1.54 -27.47 -31.89
N LEU A 536 2.31 -26.37 -31.90
CA LEU A 536 3.69 -26.34 -32.38
C LEU A 536 4.62 -26.00 -31.20
N PRO A 537 5.38 -26.96 -30.66
CA PRO A 537 6.19 -26.73 -29.47
C PRO A 537 7.22 -25.61 -29.63
N VAL A 538 7.98 -25.59 -30.73
CA VAL A 538 8.94 -24.54 -31.05
C VAL A 538 8.80 -24.12 -32.51
N ALA A 539 8.59 -22.83 -32.75
CA ALA A 539 8.55 -22.22 -34.08
C ALA A 539 9.78 -21.33 -34.28
N GLY A 540 10.47 -21.48 -35.42
CA GLY A 540 11.67 -20.67 -35.74
C GLY A 540 12.94 -21.06 -34.96
N GLY A 541 12.95 -22.24 -34.35
CA GLY A 541 14.02 -22.71 -33.47
C GLY A 541 15.22 -23.39 -34.16
N ALA A 542 15.29 -23.40 -35.50
CA ALA A 542 16.39 -24.02 -36.26
C ALA A 542 17.35 -22.96 -36.78
N GLY A 543 18.65 -23.08 -36.49
CA GLY A 543 19.69 -22.15 -36.95
C GLY A 543 20.74 -21.90 -35.88
N LYS A 544 21.76 -21.10 -36.22
CA LYS A 544 22.87 -20.77 -35.30
C LYS A 544 22.45 -19.80 -34.18
N HIS A 545 21.30 -19.14 -34.32
CA HIS A 545 20.75 -18.20 -33.33
C HIS A 545 20.11 -18.87 -32.11
N VAL A 546 19.99 -20.20 -32.12
CA VAL A 546 19.45 -20.98 -31.01
C VAL A 546 20.40 -22.12 -30.68
N LYS A 547 20.75 -22.25 -29.39
CA LYS A 547 21.50 -23.37 -28.84
C LYS A 547 20.60 -24.15 -27.89
N TYR A 548 20.43 -25.45 -28.15
CA TYR A 548 19.73 -26.35 -27.23
C TYR A 548 20.71 -26.98 -26.25
N ILE A 549 20.38 -26.94 -24.96
CA ILE A 549 21.10 -27.69 -23.94
C ILE A 549 20.32 -28.97 -23.67
N LEU A 550 20.86 -30.08 -24.17
CA LEU A 550 20.39 -31.43 -23.90
C LEU A 550 21.08 -31.90 -22.61
N LYS A 551 20.52 -31.58 -21.45
CA LYS A 551 20.75 -32.29 -20.17
C LYS A 551 19.70 -31.86 -19.15
#